data_AF-E3MU20-F1
#
_entry.id   AF-E3MU20-F1
#
_cell.length_a   1.000
_cell.length_b   1.000
_cell.length_c   1.000
_cell.angle_alpha   90.00
_cell.angle_beta   90.00
_cell.angle_gamma   90.00
#
_symmetry.space_group_name_H-M   'P 1'
#
loop_
_entity.id
_entity.type
_entity.pdbx_description
1 polymer ?
#
loop_
_entity_poly.entity_id
_entity_poly.type
_entity_poly.pdbx_seq_one_letter_code
_entity_poly.pdbx_strand_id
1 'polypeptide(L)'
;MQSIRHPEPTHIEITIYRRLMYVSLVKRSFVCSLWAIEAKNGRCQHLYRDNVIGGVAVRVLKLGQTRFRIDAPQQPENAMKALVDHMKDVFKLPLTVLFEPFGLENYRRFLPIFPVCYRFYVYSSDKISEEELQFIKDNVVVEWQAEFYKSNK
;
A
#
# COMPACT_ATOMS: atom_id res chain seq x y z
N MET A 1 -2.84 -5.64 33.74
CA MET A 1 -2.63 -5.16 32.35
C MET A 1 -3.95 -5.33 31.60
N GLN A 2 -4.71 -4.25 31.37
CA GLN A 2 -5.88 -4.33 30.49
C GLN A 2 -5.36 -4.40 29.05
N SER A 3 -5.54 -5.55 28.41
CA SER A 3 -5.36 -5.71 26.96
C SER A 3 -6.33 -4.75 26.28
N ILE A 4 -5.84 -3.63 25.75
CA ILE A 4 -6.61 -2.80 24.82
C ILE A 4 -6.93 -3.72 23.64
N ARG A 5 -8.18 -4.19 23.57
CA ARG A 5 -8.65 -5.00 22.44
C ARG A 5 -8.63 -4.08 21.23
N HIS A 6 -7.56 -4.16 20.45
CA HIS A 6 -7.54 -3.49 19.16
C HIS A 6 -8.74 -4.01 18.36
N PRO A 7 -9.52 -3.13 17.73
CA PRO A 7 -10.68 -3.55 16.98
C PRO A 7 -10.24 -4.49 15.86
N GLU A 8 -10.87 -5.67 15.75
CA GLU A 8 -10.55 -6.62 14.69
C GLU A 8 -10.66 -5.95 13.31
N PRO A 9 -9.58 -5.97 12.50
CA PRO A 9 -9.59 -5.38 11.17
C PRO A 9 -10.53 -6.15 10.25
N THR A 10 -11.14 -5.43 9.29
CA THR A 10 -12.08 -5.98 8.32
C THR A 10 -11.50 -6.07 6.92
N HIS A 11 -10.42 -5.34 6.64
CA HIS A 11 -9.73 -5.37 5.37
C HIS A 11 -8.29 -4.88 5.51
N ILE A 12 -7.49 -5.21 4.50
CA ILE A 12 -6.17 -4.63 4.27
C ILE A 12 -6.35 -3.54 3.22
N GLU A 13 -5.82 -2.35 3.47
CA GLU A 13 -5.81 -1.25 2.51
C GLU A 13 -4.38 -1.02 2.00
N ILE A 14 -4.25 -0.91 0.69
CA ILE A 14 -3.02 -0.52 0.01
C ILE A 14 -3.25 0.87 -0.58
N THR A 15 -2.40 1.82 -0.22
CA THR A 15 -2.40 3.15 -0.82
C THR A 15 -1.06 3.41 -1.48
N ILE A 16 -1.09 3.75 -2.77
CA ILE A 16 0.10 4.06 -3.57
C ILE A 16 -0.15 5.34 -4.34
N TYR A 17 0.64 6.37 -4.03
CA TYR A 17 0.70 7.61 -4.76
C TYR A 17 2.08 8.25 -4.64
N ARG A 18 2.37 9.29 -5.43
CA ARG A 18 3.71 9.91 -5.55
C ARG A 18 4.39 10.24 -4.22
N ARG A 19 3.64 10.68 -3.21
CA ARG A 19 4.23 11.18 -1.95
C ARG A 19 4.28 10.13 -0.84
N LEU A 20 3.43 9.10 -0.91
CA LEU A 20 3.32 8.13 0.16
C LEU A 20 2.83 6.80 -0.39
N MET A 21 3.46 5.74 0.11
CA MET A 21 3.09 4.37 -0.14
C MET A 21 2.88 3.72 1.22
N TYR A 22 1.74 3.07 1.45
CA TYR A 22 1.53 2.35 2.71
C TYR A 22 0.57 1.18 2.57
N VAL A 23 0.71 0.25 3.50
CA VAL A 23 -0.28 -0.80 3.77
C VAL A 23 -0.84 -0.54 5.15
N SER A 24 -2.15 -0.70 5.31
CA SER A 24 -2.82 -0.54 6.59
C SER A 24 -3.81 -1.68 6.85
N LEU A 25 -3.97 -2.01 8.12
CA LEU A 25 -5.09 -2.83 8.60
C LEU A 25 -6.19 -1.87 9.02
N VAL A 26 -7.39 -2.07 8.49
CA VAL A 26 -8.49 -1.11 8.66
C VAL A 26 -9.73 -1.80 9.18
N LYS A 27 -10.43 -1.16 10.12
CA LYS A 27 -11.78 -1.52 10.54
C LYS A 27 -12.73 -0.40 10.17
N ARG A 28 -13.63 -0.65 9.21
CA ARG A 28 -14.51 0.40 8.64
C ARG A 28 -13.69 1.58 8.12
N SER A 29 -13.68 2.71 8.83
CA SER A 29 -12.91 3.92 8.52
C SER A 29 -11.73 4.17 9.47
N PHE A 30 -11.43 3.22 10.37
CA PHE A 30 -10.37 3.36 11.38
C PHE A 30 -9.13 2.55 11.00
N VAL A 31 -7.97 3.21 10.98
CA VAL A 31 -6.67 2.56 10.78
C VAL A 31 -6.22 1.90 12.09
N CYS A 32 -6.19 0.57 12.11
CA CYS A 32 -5.72 -0.24 13.25
C CYS A 32 -4.20 -0.29 13.31
N SER A 33 -3.52 -0.43 12.17
CA SER A 33 -2.06 -0.41 12.05
C SER A 33 -1.64 0.03 10.66
N LEU A 34 -0.48 0.69 10.54
CA LEU A 34 0.00 1.28 9.29
C LEU A 34 1.52 1.12 9.13
N TRP A 35 1.92 0.70 7.94
CA TRP A 35 3.30 0.56 7.50
C TRP A 35 3.52 1.44 6.28
N ALA A 36 4.20 2.56 6.48
CA ALA A 36 4.56 3.48 5.40
C ALA A 36 5.92 3.09 4.80
N ILE A 37 5.99 3.03 3.48
CA ILE A 37 7.21 2.78 2.72
C ILE A 37 7.75 4.13 2.26
N GLU A 38 8.94 4.48 2.72
CA GLU A 38 9.55 5.78 2.43
C GLU A 38 10.49 5.68 1.22
N ALA A 39 10.27 6.55 0.23
CA ALA A 39 11.04 6.56 -1.01
C ALA A 39 12.38 7.34 -0.91
N LYS A 40 12.63 8.07 0.19
CA LYS A 40 13.93 8.71 0.55
C LYS A 40 13.74 9.62 1.75
N ASN A 41 14.42 9.35 2.87
CA ASN A 41 14.86 10.40 3.80
C ASN A 41 16.00 9.87 4.69
N GLY A 42 17.17 10.50 4.59
CA GLY A 42 18.32 10.17 5.44
C GLY A 42 18.20 10.68 6.87
N ARG A 43 17.17 11.46 7.20
CA ARG A 43 16.92 11.94 8.56
C ARG A 43 16.35 10.77 9.36
N CYS A 44 17.09 10.29 10.37
CA CYS A 44 16.75 9.18 11.26
C CYS A 44 17.25 7.76 10.88
N GLN A 45 18.22 7.61 9.98
CA GLN A 45 18.78 6.28 9.64
C GLN A 45 19.23 5.46 10.86
N HIS A 46 19.78 6.10 11.89
CA HIS A 46 20.25 5.44 13.12
C HIS A 46 19.11 4.85 13.99
N LEU A 47 17.85 5.21 13.75
CA LEU A 47 16.69 4.68 14.48
C LEU A 47 16.07 3.45 13.81
N TYR A 48 16.43 3.19 12.55
CA TYR A 48 15.97 2.02 11.83
C TYR A 48 16.67 0.76 12.34
N ARG A 49 15.94 -0.36 12.31
CA ARG A 49 16.45 -1.68 12.68
C ARG A 49 16.29 -2.64 11.50
N ASP A 50 17.28 -3.49 11.29
CA ASP A 50 17.19 -4.54 10.30
C ASP A 50 16.08 -5.53 10.66
N ASN A 51 15.34 -5.97 9.66
CA ASN A 51 14.21 -6.86 9.79
C ASN A 51 14.00 -7.65 8.48
N VAL A 52 13.12 -8.63 8.52
CA VAL A 52 12.74 -9.44 7.35
C VAL A 52 11.22 -9.50 7.27
N ILE A 53 10.66 -9.14 6.12
CA ILE A 53 9.22 -9.25 5.84
C ILE A 53 9.07 -10.15 4.62
N GLY A 54 8.38 -11.28 4.76
CA GLY A 54 8.17 -12.21 3.64
C GLY A 54 9.46 -12.66 2.95
N GLY A 55 10.56 -12.80 3.70
CA GLY A 55 11.88 -13.15 3.16
C GLY A 55 12.68 -11.97 2.58
N VAL A 56 12.09 -10.77 2.48
CA VAL A 56 12.78 -9.56 2.01
C VAL A 56 13.41 -8.83 3.19
N ALA A 57 14.72 -8.63 3.13
CA ALA A 57 15.45 -7.82 4.10
C ALA A 57 15.05 -6.35 3.97
N VAL A 58 14.61 -5.75 5.08
CA VAL A 58 14.15 -4.37 5.13
C VAL A 58 14.66 -3.69 6.40
N ARG A 59 14.68 -2.36 6.40
CA ARG A 59 14.91 -1.57 7.60
C ARG A 59 13.60 -0.97 8.08
N VAL A 60 13.28 -1.18 9.36
CA VAL A 60 12.01 -0.73 9.97
C VAL A 60 12.25 0.23 11.12
N LEU A 61 11.51 1.34 11.12
CA LEU A 61 11.42 2.28 12.24
C LEU A 61 10.02 2.20 12.84
N LYS A 62 9.93 1.86 14.13
CA LYS A 62 8.68 1.90 14.89
C LYS A 62 8.45 3.32 15.43
N LEU A 63 7.39 3.98 14.97
CA LEU A 63 7.03 5.35 15.40
C LEU A 63 6.08 5.38 16.59
N GLY A 64 5.38 4.28 16.85
CA GLY A 64 4.41 4.15 17.92
C GLY A 64 3.94 2.71 18.04
N GLN A 65 2.85 2.47 18.79
CA GLN A 65 2.33 1.11 18.96
C GLN A 65 1.87 0.47 17.64
N THR A 66 1.25 1.26 16.76
CA THR A 66 0.58 0.79 15.53
C THR A 66 1.11 1.42 14.25
N ARG A 67 2.21 2.19 14.32
CA ARG A 67 2.76 2.94 13.18
C ARG A 67 4.22 2.59 12.93
N PHE A 68 4.51 2.21 11.70
CA PHE A 68 5.82 1.74 11.27
C PHE A 68 6.22 2.45 9.97
N ARG A 69 7.53 2.66 9.81
CA ARG A 69 8.15 3.07 8.55
C ARG A 69 9.08 1.98 8.05
N ILE A 70 9.07 1.75 6.75
CA ILE A 70 9.94 0.81 6.05
C ILE A 70 10.80 1.63 5.09
N ASP A 71 12.11 1.51 5.22
CA ASP A 71 13.07 2.14 4.34
C ASP A 71 13.37 1.20 3.15
N ALA A 72 12.83 1.56 1.98
CA ALA A 72 12.99 0.81 0.73
C ALA A 72 13.14 1.76 -0.49
N PRO A 73 14.18 2.61 -0.54
CA PRO A 73 14.25 3.72 -1.49
C PRO A 73 14.61 3.31 -2.92
N GLN A 74 15.18 2.12 -3.12
CA GLN A 74 15.62 1.65 -4.44
C GLN A 74 14.56 0.81 -5.16
N GLN A 75 13.78 0.02 -4.41
CA GLN A 75 12.78 -0.92 -4.94
C GLN A 75 11.56 -0.98 -4.00
N PRO A 76 10.82 0.12 -3.83
CA PRO A 76 9.67 0.17 -2.93
C PRO A 76 8.58 -0.85 -3.29
N GLU A 77 8.46 -1.24 -4.57
CA GLU A 77 7.55 -2.27 -5.07
C GLU A 77 7.80 -3.63 -4.43
N ASN A 78 9.07 -4.00 -4.19
CA ASN A 78 9.44 -5.30 -3.62
C ASN A 78 9.10 -5.36 -2.13
N ALA A 79 9.39 -4.29 -1.39
CA ALA A 79 9.01 -4.18 0.01
C ALA A 79 7.48 -4.15 0.17
N MET A 80 6.78 -3.43 -0.71
CA MET A 80 5.32 -3.40 -0.73
C MET A 80 4.73 -4.77 -1.01
N LYS A 81 5.25 -5.48 -2.03
CA LYS A 81 4.80 -6.83 -2.36
C LYS A 81 4.95 -7.79 -1.17
N ALA A 82 6.14 -7.84 -0.59
CA ALA A 82 6.42 -8.73 0.53
C ALA A 82 5.53 -8.43 1.75
N LEU A 83 5.28 -7.15 2.00
CA LEU A 83 4.38 -6.72 3.07
C LEU A 83 2.93 -7.13 2.78
N VAL A 84 2.43 -6.89 1.57
CA VAL A 84 1.07 -7.28 1.18
C VAL A 84 0.89 -8.79 1.25
N ASP A 85 1.84 -9.57 0.72
CA ASP A 85 1.81 -11.03 0.77
C ASP A 85 1.78 -11.54 2.22
N HIS A 86 2.63 -10.98 3.08
CA HIS A 86 2.65 -11.33 4.51
C HIS A 86 1.32 -10.99 5.20
N MET A 87 0.76 -9.80 4.94
CA MET A 87 -0.52 -9.40 5.52
C MET A 87 -1.67 -10.28 5.05
N LYS A 88 -1.71 -10.62 3.76
CA LYS A 88 -2.69 -11.57 3.22
C LYS A 88 -2.55 -12.93 3.88
N ASP A 89 -1.32 -13.40 4.10
CA ASP A 89 -1.10 -14.69 4.72
C ASP A 89 -1.55 -14.73 6.19
N VAL A 90 -1.24 -13.69 6.95
CA VAL A 90 -1.56 -13.64 8.38
C VAL A 90 -3.05 -13.37 8.64
N PHE A 91 -3.64 -12.39 7.95
CA PHE A 91 -4.96 -11.89 8.28
C PHE A 91 -6.08 -12.51 7.44
N LYS A 92 -5.77 -13.01 6.23
CA LYS A 92 -6.76 -13.57 5.30
C LYS A 92 -7.96 -12.64 5.04
N LEU A 93 -7.70 -11.32 4.99
CA LEU A 93 -8.70 -10.27 4.81
C LEU A 93 -8.77 -9.79 3.35
N PRO A 94 -9.93 -9.24 2.90
CA PRO A 94 -10.05 -8.65 1.58
C PRO A 94 -9.13 -7.43 1.40
N LEU A 95 -8.73 -7.19 0.15
CA LEU A 95 -7.89 -6.05 -0.23
C LEU A 95 -8.74 -4.90 -0.76
N THR A 96 -8.53 -3.71 -0.21
CA THR A 96 -8.93 -2.43 -0.80
C THR A 96 -7.68 -1.74 -1.33
N VAL A 97 -7.73 -1.25 -2.57
CA VAL A 97 -6.59 -0.57 -3.19
C VAL A 97 -6.99 0.85 -3.60
N LEU A 98 -6.21 1.83 -3.14
CA LEU A 98 -6.26 3.21 -3.59
C LEU A 98 -4.97 3.51 -4.37
N PHE A 99 -5.13 3.76 -5.66
CA PHE A 99 -4.03 3.89 -6.61
C PHE A 99 -4.09 5.23 -7.32
N GLU A 100 -3.10 6.08 -7.06
CA GLU A 100 -2.89 7.33 -7.80
C GLU A 100 -1.58 7.25 -8.57
N PRO A 101 -1.61 6.74 -9.82
CA PRO A 101 -0.41 6.51 -10.62
C PRO A 101 0.23 7.81 -11.11
N PHE A 102 -0.48 8.93 -11.05
CA PHE A 102 0.02 10.19 -11.59
C PHE A 102 1.26 10.70 -10.83
N GLY A 103 2.29 11.05 -11.60
CA GLY A 103 3.58 11.47 -11.06
C GLY A 103 4.41 10.37 -10.41
N LEU A 104 3.99 9.10 -10.50
CA LEU A 104 4.81 7.93 -10.20
C LEU A 104 5.50 7.44 -11.48
N GLU A 105 6.81 7.67 -11.58
CA GLU A 105 7.60 7.03 -12.64
C GLU A 105 7.50 5.50 -12.51
N ASN A 106 7.21 4.82 -13.63
CA ASN A 106 7.08 3.36 -13.69
C ASN A 106 6.00 2.75 -12.77
N TYR A 107 4.85 3.43 -12.59
CA TYR A 107 3.73 2.94 -11.75
C TYR A 107 3.30 1.50 -12.05
N ARG A 108 3.51 1.03 -13.29
CA ARG A 108 3.17 -0.33 -13.74
C ARG A 108 3.80 -1.43 -12.87
N ARG A 109 4.96 -1.17 -12.27
CA ARG A 109 5.65 -2.11 -11.36
C ARG A 109 4.86 -2.44 -10.10
N PHE A 110 3.88 -1.61 -9.73
CA PHE A 110 3.05 -1.84 -8.56
C PHE A 110 1.82 -2.70 -8.83
N LEU A 111 1.35 -2.80 -10.09
CA LEU A 111 0.14 -3.57 -10.42
C LEU A 111 0.23 -5.06 -10.02
N PRO A 112 1.38 -5.76 -10.18
CA PRO A 112 1.52 -7.15 -9.74
C PRO A 112 1.42 -7.37 -8.23
N ILE A 113 1.37 -6.32 -7.41
CA ILE A 113 1.22 -6.41 -5.95
C ILE A 113 -0.23 -6.73 -5.57
N PHE A 114 -1.19 -6.28 -6.36
CA PHE A 114 -2.62 -6.42 -6.12
C PHE A 114 -3.35 -6.89 -7.39
N PRO A 115 -2.96 -8.03 -8.00
CA PRO A 115 -3.58 -8.51 -9.24
C PRO A 115 -5.06 -8.85 -9.06
N VAL A 116 -5.49 -9.12 -7.82
CA VAL A 116 -6.89 -9.31 -7.42
C VAL A 116 -7.15 -8.48 -6.17
N CYS A 117 -8.22 -7.68 -6.17
CA CYS A 117 -8.67 -6.96 -4.99
C CYS A 117 -10.20 -6.89 -4.91
N TYR A 118 -10.72 -6.66 -3.70
CA TYR A 118 -12.14 -6.54 -3.46
C TYR A 118 -12.67 -5.18 -3.93
N ARG A 119 -11.91 -4.12 -3.62
CA ARG A 119 -12.21 -2.74 -4.02
C ARG A 119 -11.00 -2.11 -4.69
N PHE A 120 -11.23 -1.39 -5.77
CA PHE A 120 -10.18 -0.67 -6.50
C PHE A 120 -10.59 0.75 -6.82
N TYR A 121 -9.85 1.72 -6.31
CA TYR A 121 -10.05 3.13 -6.57
C TYR A 121 -8.83 3.68 -7.30
N VAL A 122 -9.03 4.15 -8.53
CA VAL A 122 -8.00 4.86 -9.29
C VAL A 122 -8.32 6.34 -9.27
N TYR A 123 -7.44 7.12 -8.65
CA TYR A 123 -7.55 8.59 -8.64
C TYR A 123 -6.43 9.19 -9.49
N SER A 124 -6.75 10.20 -10.29
CA SER A 124 -5.73 10.98 -10.98
C SER A 124 -6.13 12.46 -10.95
N SER A 125 -5.25 13.27 -10.37
CA SER A 125 -5.40 14.74 -10.34
C SER A 125 -5.20 15.37 -11.73
N ASP A 126 -4.44 14.70 -12.60
CA ASP A 126 -4.19 15.08 -13.99
C ASP A 126 -4.73 14.02 -14.98
N LYS A 127 -4.69 14.30 -16.30
CA LYS A 127 -5.23 13.38 -17.32
C LYS A 127 -4.42 12.07 -17.39
N ILE A 128 -4.98 10.99 -16.86
CA ILE A 128 -4.62 9.62 -17.25
C ILE A 128 -5.15 9.37 -18.67
N SER A 129 -4.31 8.89 -19.57
CA SER A 129 -4.76 8.56 -20.93
C SER A 129 -5.70 7.34 -20.91
N GLU A 130 -6.53 7.18 -21.95
CA GLU A 130 -7.38 5.99 -22.06
C GLU A 130 -6.56 4.71 -22.18
N GLU A 131 -5.40 4.76 -22.85
CA GLU A 131 -4.49 3.62 -22.98
C GLU A 131 -3.92 3.20 -21.61
N GLU A 132 -3.50 4.16 -20.79
CA GLU A 132 -3.00 3.88 -19.44
C GLU A 132 -4.09 3.34 -18.53
N LEU A 133 -5.30 3.90 -18.61
CA LEU A 133 -6.42 3.41 -17.84
C LEU A 133 -6.80 1.99 -18.26
N GLN A 134 -6.83 1.71 -19.56
CA GLN A 134 -7.12 0.37 -20.07
C GLN A 134 -6.05 -0.62 -19.61
N PHE A 135 -4.77 -0.24 -19.69
CA PHE A 135 -3.68 -1.06 -19.16
C PHE A 135 -3.86 -1.40 -17.69
N ILE A 136 -4.27 -0.45 -16.85
CA ILE A 136 -4.55 -0.72 -15.43
C ILE A 136 -5.71 -1.72 -15.26
N LYS A 137 -6.80 -1.53 -16.01
CA LYS A 137 -7.97 -2.42 -15.96
C LYS A 137 -7.65 -3.84 -16.41
N ASP A 138 -6.80 -4.00 -17.42
CA ASP A 138 -6.41 -5.30 -17.94
C ASP A 138 -5.52 -6.09 -16.98
N ASN A 139 -4.87 -5.41 -16.02
CA ASN A 139 -3.91 -6.02 -15.09
C ASN A 139 -4.46 -6.19 -13.66
N VAL A 140 -5.69 -5.74 -13.36
CA VAL A 140 -6.27 -5.81 -12.02
C VAL A 140 -7.70 -6.36 -12.09
N VAL A 141 -7.91 -7.51 -11.48
CA VAL A 141 -9.24 -8.10 -11.31
C VAL A 141 -9.89 -7.55 -10.05
N VAL A 142 -11.11 -7.00 -10.19
CA VAL A 142 -11.85 -6.41 -9.07
C VAL A 142 -13.09 -7.23 -8.76
N GLU A 143 -13.19 -7.73 -7.52
CA GLU A 143 -14.25 -8.67 -7.13
C GLU A 143 -15.59 -8.01 -6.80
N TRP A 144 -15.59 -6.74 -6.36
CA TRP A 144 -16.83 -6.06 -5.93
C TRP A 144 -17.03 -4.68 -6.52
N GLN A 145 -16.12 -3.73 -6.30
CA GLN A 145 -16.33 -2.35 -6.73
C GLN A 145 -15.05 -1.70 -7.26
N ALA A 146 -15.15 -1.12 -8.46
CA ALA A 146 -14.11 -0.29 -9.05
C ALA A 146 -14.62 1.13 -9.29
N GLU A 147 -13.84 2.15 -8.92
CA GLU A 147 -14.11 3.54 -9.25
C GLU A 147 -12.88 4.17 -9.92
N PHE A 148 -13.11 4.91 -11.00
CA PHE A 148 -12.06 5.56 -11.78
C PHE A 148 -12.36 7.05 -11.86
N TYR A 149 -11.63 7.86 -11.08
CA TYR A 149 -11.80 9.31 -11.05
C TYR A 149 -10.82 9.99 -12.01
N LYS A 150 -11.36 10.66 -13.03
CA LYS A 150 -10.62 11.51 -13.96
C LYS A 150 -10.95 12.98 -13.68
N SER A 151 -9.94 13.83 -13.57
CA SER A 151 -10.13 15.28 -13.55
C SER A 151 -10.65 15.75 -14.92
N ASN A 152 -11.80 16.43 -14.96
CA ASN A 152 -12.43 16.93 -16.19
C ASN A 152 -11.81 18.24 -16.73
N LYS A 153 -10.60 18.61 -16.28
CA LYS A 153 -9.97 19.88 -16.70
C LYS A 153 -9.14 19.73 -17.98
#